data_AF-A0A265NC34-F1
#
_entry.id   AF-A0A265NC34-F1
#
_cell.length_a   1.000
_cell.length_b   1.000
_cell.length_c   1.000
_cell.angle_alpha   90.00
_cell.angle_beta   90.00
_cell.angle_gamma   90.00
#
_symmetry.space_group_name_H-M   'P 1'
#
loop_
_entity.id
_entity.type
_entity.pdbx_description
1 polymer ?
#
loop_
_entity_poly.entity_id
_entity_poly.type
_entity_poly.pdbx_seq_one_letter_code
_entity_poly.pdbx_strand_id
1 'polypeptide(L)'
;MAKSKAVKHREKLAREGRLNPEVGRSPFTQLDLRTRKTKTKKEKLYRIKHKNRGPSKWENGSFFGQKMLVHDVKGFCGEISSSEEVEK
;
A
#
# COMPACT_ATOMS: atom_id res chain seq x y z
N MET A 1 -30.99 -13.53 -11.31
CA MET A 1 -30.32 -13.83 -10.02
C MET A 1 -31.36 -13.77 -8.91
N ALA A 2 -31.49 -14.85 -8.14
CA ALA A 2 -32.42 -14.86 -7.00
C ALA A 2 -31.82 -14.08 -5.82
N LYS A 3 -32.62 -13.24 -5.16
CA LYS A 3 -32.22 -12.61 -3.90
C LYS A 3 -32.01 -13.66 -2.81
N SER A 4 -31.05 -13.43 -1.91
CA SER A 4 -30.85 -14.30 -0.75
C SER A 4 -32.05 -14.27 0.19
N LYS A 5 -32.24 -15.33 0.99
CA LYS A 5 -33.31 -15.40 2.00
C LYS A 5 -33.24 -14.21 2.98
N ALA A 6 -32.03 -13.81 3.37
CA ALA A 6 -31.80 -12.68 4.28
C ALA A 6 -32.28 -11.34 3.69
N VAL A 7 -31.99 -11.08 2.40
CA VAL A 7 -32.45 -9.85 1.73
C VAL A 7 -33.97 -9.81 1.66
N LYS A 8 -34.61 -10.93 1.30
CA LYS A 8 -36.08 -11.05 1.25
C LYS A 8 -36.74 -10.78 2.61
N HIS A 9 -36.15 -11.29 3.70
CA HIS A 9 -36.64 -11.05 5.05
C HIS A 9 -36.58 -9.57 5.45
N ARG A 10 -35.46 -8.89 5.15
CA ARG A 10 -35.29 -7.46 5.46
C ARG A 10 -36.27 -6.59 4.67
N GLU A 11 -36.48 -6.92 3.39
CA GLU A 11 -37.48 -6.25 2.55
C GLU A 11 -38.91 -6.44 3.06
N LYS A 12 -39.22 -7.63 3.60
CA LYS A 12 -40.52 -7.90 4.24
C LYS A 12 -40.72 -7.02 5.47
N LEU A 13 -39.74 -6.95 6.38
CA LEU A 13 -39.80 -6.12 7.59
C LEU A 13 -40.01 -4.64 7.26
N ALA A 14 -39.28 -4.12 6.27
CA ALA A 14 -39.46 -2.73 5.82
C ALA A 14 -40.87 -2.48 5.26
N ARG A 15 -41.45 -3.43 4.54
CA ARG A 15 -42.82 -3.34 4.02
C ARG A 15 -43.88 -3.35 5.14
N GLU A 16 -43.60 -4.05 6.23
CA GLU A 16 -44.46 -4.12 7.42
C GLU A 16 -44.28 -2.92 8.36
N GLY A 17 -43.47 -1.91 7.98
CA GLY A 17 -43.22 -0.71 8.78
C GLY A 17 -42.26 -0.93 9.95
N ARG A 18 -41.53 -2.06 9.98
CA ARG A 18 -40.49 -2.30 10.99
C ARG A 18 -39.20 -1.55 10.62
N LEU A 19 -38.37 -1.29 11.63
CA LEU A 19 -37.09 -0.62 11.45
C LEU A 19 -36.23 -1.38 10.43
N ASN A 20 -35.68 -0.65 9.46
CA ASN A 20 -34.74 -1.22 8.51
C ASN A 20 -33.43 -1.59 9.24
N PRO A 21 -33.02 -2.87 9.27
CA PRO A 21 -31.82 -3.30 9.97
C PRO A 21 -30.51 -2.72 9.40
N GLU A 22 -30.53 -2.13 8.21
CA GLU A 22 -29.36 -1.39 7.68
C GLU A 22 -29.11 -0.09 8.46
N VAL A 23 -30.13 0.51 9.08
CA VAL A 23 -30.00 1.76 9.86
C VAL A 23 -29.22 1.54 11.16
N GLY A 24 -29.40 0.38 11.80
CA GLY A 24 -28.65 0.00 13.00
C GLY A 24 -27.29 -0.64 12.73
N ARG A 25 -26.86 -0.68 11.46
CA ARG A 25 -25.65 -1.39 11.08
C ARG A 25 -24.43 -0.53 11.37
N SER A 26 -23.37 -1.16 11.90
CA SER A 26 -22.12 -0.47 12.20
C SER A 26 -21.50 0.18 10.95
N PRO A 27 -20.89 1.38 11.08
CA PRO A 27 -20.23 2.07 9.96
C PRO A 27 -19.06 1.28 9.36
N PHE A 28 -18.49 0.33 10.11
CA PHE A 28 -17.42 -0.55 9.64
C PHE A 28 -17.82 -1.44 8.45
N THR A 29 -19.12 -1.59 8.21
CA THR A 29 -19.61 -2.44 7.11
C THR A 29 -19.40 -1.82 5.73
N GLN A 30 -19.20 -0.51 5.67
CA GLN A 30 -18.89 0.23 4.43
C GLN A 30 -17.37 0.42 4.24
N LEU A 31 -16.57 0.25 5.30
CA LEU A 31 -15.13 0.45 5.28
C LEU A 31 -14.40 -0.84 4.90
N ASP A 32 -13.35 -0.73 4.08
CA ASP A 32 -12.43 -1.84 3.85
C ASP A 32 -11.42 -1.93 4.99
N LEU A 33 -11.68 -2.82 5.94
CA LEU A 33 -10.82 -3.06 7.12
C LEU A 33 -9.73 -4.10 6.87
N ARG A 34 -9.47 -4.49 5.62
CA ARG A 34 -8.42 -5.46 5.31
C ARG A 34 -7.03 -4.88 5.55
N THR A 35 -6.13 -5.70 6.06
CA THR A 35 -4.71 -5.34 6.18
C THR A 35 -4.08 -5.26 4.80
N ARG A 36 -3.65 -4.06 4.39
CA ARG A 36 -2.94 -3.86 3.12
C ARG A 36 -1.53 -4.45 3.24
N LYS A 37 -1.22 -5.42 2.39
CA LYS A 37 0.12 -6.03 2.30
C LYS A 37 0.90 -5.43 1.14
N THR A 38 2.19 -5.17 1.36
CA THR A 38 3.09 -4.73 0.28
C THR A 38 3.53 -5.93 -0.55
N LYS A 39 4.01 -5.67 -1.77
CA LYS A 39 4.41 -6.73 -2.70
C LYS A 39 5.61 -7.51 -2.18
N THR A 40 5.56 -8.83 -2.31
CA THR A 40 6.68 -9.72 -1.95
C THR A 40 7.86 -9.54 -2.91
N LYS A 41 9.06 -10.03 -2.53
CA LYS A 41 10.26 -9.97 -3.39
C LYS A 41 10.01 -10.61 -4.76
N LYS A 42 9.35 -11.77 -4.79
CA LYS A 42 9.00 -12.48 -6.03
C LYS A 42 8.07 -11.65 -6.91
N GLU A 43 7.02 -11.05 -6.33
CA GLU A 43 6.09 -10.18 -7.06
C GLU A 43 6.73 -8.91 -7.60
N LYS A 44 7.74 -8.37 -6.92
CA LYS A 44 8.51 -7.22 -7.44
C LYS A 44 9.44 -7.65 -8.57
N LEU A 45 10.12 -8.79 -8.44
CA LEU A 45 11.10 -9.29 -9.40
C LEU A 45 10.46 -9.61 -10.75
N TYR A 46 9.34 -10.33 -10.74
CA TYR A 46 8.65 -10.75 -11.96
C TYR A 46 7.67 -9.70 -12.50
N ARG A 47 7.65 -8.50 -11.91
CA ARG A 47 6.81 -7.40 -12.39
C ARG A 47 7.53 -6.61 -13.47
N ILE A 48 6.98 -6.63 -14.68
CA ILE A 48 7.33 -5.68 -15.74
C ILE A 48 6.59 -4.35 -15.46
N LYS A 49 7.26 -3.41 -14.76
CA LYS A 49 6.68 -2.08 -14.47
C LYS A 49 6.71 -1.18 -15.71
N HIS A 50 7.84 -1.17 -16.41
CA HIS A 50 8.05 -0.38 -17.61
C HIS A 50 8.30 -1.36 -18.76
N LYS A 51 7.57 -1.20 -19.86
CA LYS A 51 7.84 -1.94 -21.10
C LYS A 51 9.13 -1.36 -21.67
N ASN A 52 10.28 -1.93 -21.34
CA ASN A 52 11.49 -1.68 -22.10
C ASN A 52 11.25 -2.31 -23.48
N ARG A 53 10.65 -1.53 -24.39
CA ARG A 53 10.85 -1.79 -25.81
C ARG A 53 12.36 -1.68 -25.98
N GLY A 54 13.05 -2.81 -26.13
CA GLY A 54 14.45 -2.78 -26.51
C GLY A 54 14.56 -1.88 -27.74
N PRO A 55 15.62 -1.07 -27.88
CA PRO A 55 15.84 -0.38 -29.14
C PRO A 55 15.81 -1.46 -30.22
N SER A 56 14.83 -1.34 -31.10
CA SER A 56 14.75 -2.08 -32.35
C SER A 56 16.15 -2.04 -32.96
N LYS A 57 16.87 -3.16 -32.91
CA LYS A 57 18.05 -3.49 -33.71
C LYS A 57 18.95 -2.29 -34.02
N TRP A 58 19.86 -1.93 -33.12
CA TRP A 58 21.04 -1.15 -33.49
C TRP A 58 22.27 -2.02 -33.27
N GLU A 59 22.90 -2.35 -34.40
CA GLU A 59 24.18 -3.03 -34.46
C GLU A 59 25.24 -2.18 -33.74
N ASN A 60 26.03 -2.80 -32.86
CA ASN A 60 27.30 -2.31 -32.34
C ASN A 60 27.23 -1.11 -31.34
N GLY A 61 27.33 -1.45 -30.05
CA GLY A 61 27.63 -0.49 -28.98
C GLY A 61 28.19 -1.22 -27.76
N SER A 62 29.50 -1.13 -27.54
CA SER A 62 30.24 -1.79 -26.47
C SER A 62 29.90 -1.22 -25.09
N PHE A 63 29.62 -2.08 -24.11
CA PHE A 63 29.47 -1.67 -22.71
C PHE A 63 30.82 -1.77 -21.99
N PHE A 64 31.69 -0.79 -22.20
CA PHE A 64 32.79 -0.50 -21.27
C PHE A 64 32.43 0.78 -20.52
N GLY A 65 31.91 0.62 -19.31
CA GLY A 65 31.45 1.71 -18.45
C GLY A 65 31.66 1.39 -16.97
N GLN A 66 32.94 1.44 -16.58
CA GLN A 66 33.45 1.81 -15.26
C GLN A 66 33.00 0.99 -14.03
N LYS A 67 33.94 0.13 -13.64
CA LYS A 67 34.25 -0.25 -12.27
C LYS A 67 34.71 1.01 -11.50
N MET A 68 34.42 1.04 -10.19
CA MET A 68 34.96 1.93 -9.15
C MET A 68 34.23 3.27 -8.95
N LEU A 69 33.49 3.42 -7.85
CA LEU A 69 34.06 3.97 -6.63
C LEU A 69 33.07 3.84 -5.47
N VAL A 70 33.47 3.03 -4.50
CA VAL A 70 32.98 3.07 -3.13
C VAL A 70 33.53 4.38 -2.56
N HIS A 71 32.66 5.32 -2.21
CA HIS A 71 33.03 6.41 -1.31
C HIS A 71 32.18 6.27 -0.05
N ASP A 72 32.83 5.74 0.98
CA ASP A 72 32.50 6.02 2.37
C ASP A 72 32.34 7.54 2.56
N VAL A 73 31.18 7.95 3.06
CA VAL A 73 31.07 9.16 3.89
C VAL A 73 30.43 8.72 5.20
N LYS A 74 31.27 8.17 6.08
CA LYS A 74 31.12 8.34 7.52
C LYS A 74 31.13 9.84 7.82
N GLY A 75 30.18 10.30 8.62
CA GLY A 75 30.32 11.57 9.35
C GLY A 75 29.23 12.59 9.07
N PHE A 76 28.07 12.42 9.68
CA PHE A 76 27.38 13.58 10.23
C PHE A 76 27.05 13.27 11.70
N CYS A 77 28.01 13.62 12.54
CA CYS A 77 27.84 13.75 13.98
C CYS A 77 26.91 14.94 14.21
N GLY A 78 25.71 14.67 14.70
CA GLY A 78 24.84 15.68 15.31
C GLY A 78 24.78 15.38 16.80
N GLU A 79 25.80 15.82 17.53
CA GLU A 79 25.77 15.92 18.99
C GLU A 79 24.66 16.88 19.39
N ILE A 80 23.63 16.36 20.06
CA ILE A 80 22.76 17.17 20.93
C ILE A 80 23.12 16.74 22.35
N SER A 81 24.06 17.48 22.94
CA SER A 81 24.14 17.60 24.39
C SER A 81 24.50 19.04 24.74
N SER A 82 23.51 19.78 25.22
CA SER A 82 23.74 20.87 26.16
C SER A 82 22.89 20.57 27.37
N SER A 83 23.58 20.13 28.41
CA SER A 83 23.15 19.94 29.78
C SER A 83 22.89 21.29 30.46
N GLU A 84 22.40 21.22 31.72
CA GLU A 84 22.17 22.29 32.73
C GLU A 84 20.67 22.64 32.88
N GLU A 85 19.91 22.02 33.78
CA GLU A 85 19.90 22.10 35.27
C GLU A 85 19.48 23.47 35.86
N VAL A 86 18.44 23.41 36.71
CA VAL A 86 18.21 24.16 37.97
C VAL A 86 17.23 25.36 38.02
N GLU A 87 16.17 25.14 38.81
CA GLU A 87 15.33 26.00 39.68
C GLU A 87 14.65 27.30 39.19
N LYS A 88 13.31 27.32 39.25
CA LYS A 88 12.54 27.94 40.36
C LYS A 88 11.07 27.50 40.38
#